data_AF-A0AAV1XRM8-F1
#
_entry.id   AF-A0AAV1XRM8-F1
#
_cell.length_a   1.000
_cell.length_b   1.000
_cell.length_c   1.000
_cell.angle_alpha   90.00
_cell.angle_beta   90.00
_cell.angle_gamma   90.00
#
_symmetry.space_group_name_H-M   'P 1'
#
loop_
_entity.id
_entity.type
_entity.pdbx_description
1 polymer ?
#
loop_
_entity_poly.entity_id
_entity_poly.type
_entity_poly.pdbx_seq_one_letter_code
_entity_poly.pdbx_strand_id
1 'polypeptide(L)'
;MGTTGYLDPEYYKLRHLNEKSDVYSFGIVLLELITGRPAVLKGKILMHILEWITPEVERGDLSRIIDPRLQEKYDASSVWKAIGIAMACTASTSIQRPTMSVVLAELKQCFKMELPSQNHIFVDSRPRQNYTEFYSSSEPYSMDSDSMTYPFPR
;
A
#
# COMPACT_ATOMS: atom_id res chain seq x y z
N MET A 1 0.71 -7.24 -19.39
CA MET A 1 0.21 -5.87 -19.67
C MET A 1 0.08 -5.18 -18.33
N GLY A 2 0.57 -3.94 -18.17
CA GLY A 2 0.48 -3.19 -16.91
C GLY A 2 -0.11 -1.80 -17.14
N THR A 3 -0.62 -1.19 -16.08
CA THR A 3 -1.33 0.10 -16.12
C THR A 3 -0.33 1.25 -16.12
N THR A 4 -0.48 2.19 -17.06
CA THR A 4 0.35 3.40 -17.13
C THR A 4 0.30 4.16 -15.80
N GLY A 5 1.47 4.49 -15.25
CA GLY A 5 1.62 5.15 -13.93
C GLY A 5 2.01 4.22 -12.79
N TYR A 6 1.87 2.90 -12.93
CA TYR A 6 2.26 1.92 -11.91
C TYR A 6 3.45 1.06 -12.32
N LEU A 7 3.88 1.22 -13.58
CA LEU A 7 4.92 0.38 -14.17
C LEU A 7 6.29 0.68 -13.58
N ASP A 8 6.90 -0.36 -13.05
CA ASP A 8 8.29 -0.34 -12.60
C ASP A 8 9.24 0.03 -13.75
N PRO A 9 10.05 1.10 -13.62
CA PRO A 9 10.98 1.54 -14.66
C PRO A 9 12.09 0.52 -14.95
N GLU A 10 12.45 -0.35 -14.00
CA GLU A 10 13.43 -1.41 -14.19
C GLU A 10 12.83 -2.64 -14.87
N TYR A 11 11.59 -3.00 -14.50
CA TYR A 11 10.81 -4.02 -15.23
C TYR A 11 10.68 -3.68 -16.71
N TYR A 12 10.37 -2.42 -17.02
CA TYR A 12 10.26 -1.95 -18.40
C TYR A 12 11.58 -2.12 -19.19
N LYS A 13 12.72 -1.93 -18.53
CA LYS A 13 14.05 -2.00 -19.14
C LYS A 13 14.59 -3.42 -19.28
N LEU A 14 14.40 -4.27 -18.27
CA LEU A 14 15.03 -5.59 -18.17
C LEU A 14 14.08 -6.76 -18.48
N ARG A 15 12.76 -6.52 -18.59
CA ARG A 15 11.70 -7.54 -18.76
C ARG A 15 11.71 -8.66 -17.71
N HIS A 16 12.35 -8.45 -16.57
CA HIS A 16 12.34 -9.40 -15.45
C HIS A 16 11.18 -9.08 -14.51
N LEU A 17 10.12 -9.89 -14.59
CA LEU A 17 9.02 -9.85 -13.64
C LEU A 17 9.54 -10.36 -12.29
N ASN A 18 9.65 -9.47 -11.31
CA ASN A 18 10.12 -9.81 -9.98
C ASN A 18 9.14 -9.27 -8.93
N GLU A 19 9.18 -9.84 -7.72
CA GLU A 19 8.39 -9.37 -6.57
C GLU A 19 8.57 -7.86 -6.31
N LYS A 20 9.72 -7.28 -6.72
CA LYS A 20 10.02 -5.86 -6.54
C LYS A 20 9.24 -4.94 -7.48
N SER A 21 8.72 -5.44 -8.61
CA SER A 21 7.82 -4.68 -9.47
C SER A 21 6.44 -4.52 -8.82
N ASP A 22 5.99 -5.53 -8.07
CA ASP A 22 4.78 -5.44 -7.25
C ASP A 22 4.97 -4.47 -6.09
N VAL A 23 6.14 -4.49 -5.44
CA VAL A 23 6.51 -3.50 -4.41
C VAL A 23 6.47 -2.07 -4.96
N TYR A 24 7.00 -1.85 -6.16
CA TYR A 24 6.95 -0.53 -6.80
C TYR A 24 5.50 -0.07 -7.02
N SER A 25 4.69 -0.93 -7.62
CA SER A 25 3.27 -0.64 -7.90
C SER A 25 2.50 -0.38 -6.61
N PHE A 26 2.77 -1.14 -5.56
CA PHE A 26 2.22 -0.92 -4.22
C PHE A 26 2.62 0.45 -3.66
N GLY A 27 3.88 0.85 -3.82
CA GLY A 27 4.37 2.16 -3.40
C GLY A 27 3.60 3.31 -4.07
N ILE A 28 3.30 3.19 -5.36
CA ILE A 28 2.46 4.16 -6.08
C ILE A 28 1.06 4.22 -5.48
N VAL A 29 0.40 3.08 -5.28
CA VAL A 29 -0.94 3.02 -4.67
C VAL A 29 -0.94 3.64 -3.27
N LEU A 30 0.10 3.38 -2.47
CA LEU A 30 0.22 3.98 -1.13
C LEU A 30 0.32 5.51 -1.21
N LEU A 31 1.05 6.06 -2.19
CA LEU A 31 1.08 7.51 -2.42
C LEU A 31 -0.28 8.06 -2.85
N GLU A 32 -1.02 7.34 -3.70
CA GLU A 32 -2.38 7.75 -4.08
C GLU A 32 -3.33 7.80 -2.87
N LEU A 33 -3.22 6.82 -1.97
CA LEU A 33 -4.03 6.78 -0.74
C LEU A 33 -3.69 7.94 0.21
N ILE A 34 -2.41 8.24 0.39
CA ILE A 34 -1.95 9.34 1.26
C ILE A 34 -2.38 10.70 0.69
N THR A 35 -2.24 10.89 -0.62
CA THR A 35 -2.39 12.20 -1.27
C THR A 35 -3.80 12.45 -1.82
N GLY A 36 -4.60 11.40 -1.99
CA GLY A 36 -5.90 11.47 -2.67
C GLY A 36 -5.79 11.78 -4.16
N ARG A 37 -4.60 11.66 -4.76
CA ARG A 37 -4.32 12.01 -6.17
C ARG A 37 -4.07 10.75 -6.99
N PRO A 38 -4.40 10.76 -8.29
CA PRO A 38 -4.08 9.64 -9.18
C PRO A 38 -2.57 9.54 -9.46
N ALA A 39 -2.08 8.35 -9.78
CA ALA A 39 -0.69 8.06 -10.13
C ALA A 39 -0.17 8.94 -11.30
N VAL A 40 -1.06 9.30 -12.23
CA VAL A 40 -0.79 10.25 -13.31
C VAL A 40 -1.73 11.44 -13.19
N LEU A 41 -1.17 12.60 -12.86
CA LEU A 41 -1.90 13.84 -12.73
C LEU A 41 -2.15 14.44 -14.13
N LYS A 42 -3.41 14.77 -14.40
CA LYS A 42 -3.83 15.41 -15.65
C LYS A 42 -3.76 16.93 -15.49
N GLY A 43 -2.80 17.55 -16.17
CA GLY A 43 -2.66 19.01 -16.28
C GLY A 43 -2.45 19.44 -17.72
N LYS A 44 -1.75 20.56 -17.93
CA LYS A 44 -1.27 20.96 -19.28
C LYS A 44 -0.30 19.93 -19.88
N ILE A 45 0.44 19.25 -19.00
CA ILE A 45 1.35 18.13 -19.30
C ILE A 45 0.98 17.01 -18.32
N LEU A 46 1.07 15.75 -18.75
CA LEU A 46 0.91 14.60 -17.86
C LEU A 46 2.11 14.55 -16.90
N MET A 47 1.85 14.54 -15.60
CA MET A 47 2.89 14.51 -14.58
C MET A 47 2.71 13.28 -13.70
N HIS A 48 3.80 12.57 -13.43
CA HIS A 48 3.77 11.40 -12.56
C HIS A 48 3.69 11.82 -11.09
N ILE A 49 3.00 11.06 -10.24
CA ILE A 49 2.85 11.38 -8.82
C ILE A 49 4.19 11.54 -8.09
N LEU A 50 5.21 10.76 -8.48
CA LEU A 50 6.56 10.87 -7.92
C LEU A 50 7.24 12.21 -8.26
N GLU A 51 7.03 12.71 -9.47
CA GLU A 51 7.58 13.99 -9.93
C GLU A 51 6.94 15.15 -9.17
N TRP A 52 5.65 15.03 -8.87
CA TRP A 52 4.93 16.01 -8.06
C TRP A 52 5.31 15.97 -6.57
N ILE A 53 5.36 14.77 -5.97
CA ILE A 53 5.49 14.64 -4.51
C ILE A 53 6.90 14.89 -4.00
N THR A 54 7.94 14.55 -4.78
CA THR A 54 9.35 14.71 -4.38
C THR A 54 9.66 16.13 -3.88
N PRO A 55 9.37 17.20 -4.63
CA PRO A 55 9.61 18.56 -4.16
C PRO A 55 8.69 19.00 -3.00
N GLU A 56 7.50 18.39 -2.84
CA GLU A 56 6.63 18.67 -1.68
C GLU A 56 7.20 18.05 -0.39
N VAL A 57 7.75 16.84 -0.49
CA VAL A 57 8.42 16.16 0.62
C VAL A 57 9.64 16.94 1.07
N GLU A 58 10.45 17.45 0.14
CA GLU A 58 11.60 18.30 0.43
C GLU A 58 11.22 19.62 1.11
N ARG A 59 10.04 20.17 0.79
CA ARG A 59 9.50 21.35 1.48
C ARG A 59 9.11 21.09 2.93
N GLY A 60 8.78 19.85 3.29
CA GLY A 60 8.40 19.48 4.65
C GLY A 60 6.99 19.93 5.06
N ASP A 61 6.11 20.27 4.12
CA ASP A 61 4.75 20.76 4.40
C ASP A 61 3.70 19.67 4.09
N LEU A 62 3.26 18.94 5.12
CA LEU A 62 2.27 17.87 4.98
C LEU A 62 0.91 18.36 4.45
N SER A 63 0.53 19.61 4.72
CA SER A 63 -0.78 20.15 4.32
C SER A 63 -0.96 20.17 2.79
N ARG A 64 0.16 20.22 2.06
CA ARG A 64 0.18 20.20 0.59
C ARG A 64 0.19 18.78 0.01
N ILE A 65 0.65 17.83 0.80
CA ILE A 65 0.81 16.43 0.41
C ILE A 65 -0.46 15.65 0.65
N ILE A 66 -1.06 15.82 1.84
CA ILE A 66 -2.11 14.95 2.35
C ILE A 66 -3.46 15.24 1.69
N ASP A 67 -4.25 14.17 1.51
CA ASP A 67 -5.63 14.27 1.04
C ASP A 67 -6.45 15.21 1.96
N PRO A 68 -6.97 16.34 1.46
CA PRO A 68 -7.78 17.27 2.25
C PRO A 68 -9.01 16.62 2.89
N ARG A 69 -9.50 15.50 2.35
CA ARG A 69 -10.64 14.75 2.90
C ARG A 69 -10.34 14.11 4.25
N LEU A 70 -9.07 13.99 4.64
CA LEU A 70 -8.67 13.49 5.96
C LEU A 70 -8.88 14.52 7.08
N GLN A 71 -9.14 15.79 6.76
CA GLN A 71 -9.53 16.84 7.73
C GLN A 71 -8.60 16.92 8.97
N GLU A 72 -7.28 16.78 8.78
CA GLU A 72 -6.28 16.80 9.86
C GLU A 72 -6.47 15.72 10.95
N LYS A 73 -7.24 14.67 10.67
CA LYS A 73 -7.44 13.52 11.57
C LYS A 73 -6.37 12.45 11.35
N TYR A 74 -5.12 12.81 11.55
CA TYR A 74 -3.98 11.92 11.41
C TYR A 74 -2.82 12.35 12.33
N ASP A 75 -2.00 11.39 12.74
CA ASP A 75 -0.71 11.68 13.37
C ASP A 75 0.33 12.05 12.29
N ALA A 76 0.98 13.20 12.46
CA ALA A 76 1.96 13.68 11.49
C ALA A 76 3.17 12.73 11.35
N SER A 77 3.57 12.06 12.43
CA SER A 77 4.71 11.14 12.43
C SER A 77 4.39 9.85 11.67
N SER A 78 3.19 9.31 11.88
CA SER A 78 2.63 8.19 11.14
C SER A 78 2.60 8.46 9.63
N VAL A 79 2.11 9.64 9.24
CA VAL A 79 2.05 10.08 7.84
C VAL A 79 3.45 10.20 7.24
N TRP A 80 4.38 10.90 7.89
CA TRP A 80 5.75 11.03 7.38
C TRP A 80 6.41 9.67 7.20
N LYS A 81 6.19 8.76 8.14
CA LYS A 81 6.69 7.40 8.05
C LYS A 81 6.05 6.65 6.86
N ALA A 82 4.74 6.78 6.66
CA ALA A 82 4.03 6.19 5.52
C ALA A 82 4.54 6.71 4.17
N ILE A 83 4.78 8.02 4.06
CA ILE A 83 5.41 8.64 2.88
C ILE A 83 6.81 8.05 2.67
N GLY A 84 7.63 7.94 3.72
CA GLY A 84 8.96 7.35 3.64
C GLY A 84 8.95 5.91 3.14
N ILE A 85 8.01 5.09 3.63
CA ILE A 85 7.81 3.70 3.16
C ILE A 85 7.45 3.69 1.67
N ALA A 86 6.50 4.54 1.27
CA ALA A 86 6.05 4.62 -0.12
C ALA A 86 7.20 5.05 -1.06
N MET A 87 7.97 6.07 -0.69
CA MET A 87 9.14 6.52 -1.43
C MET A 87 10.19 5.40 -1.58
N ALA A 88 10.48 4.66 -0.50
CA ALA A 88 11.40 3.53 -0.54
C ALA A 88 10.91 2.39 -1.47
N CYS A 89 9.60 2.11 -1.48
CA CYS A 89 9.00 1.14 -2.39
C CYS A 89 9.15 1.56 -3.86
N THR A 90 9.13 2.86 -4.13
CA THR A 90 9.23 3.44 -5.49
C THR A 90 10.66 3.75 -5.95
N ALA A 91 11.67 3.24 -5.24
CA ALA A 91 13.06 3.41 -5.65
C ALA A 91 13.29 2.94 -7.09
N SER A 92 14.07 3.71 -7.86
CA SER A 92 14.32 3.41 -9.29
C SER A 92 15.03 2.05 -9.47
N THR A 93 15.85 1.65 -8.50
CA THR A 93 16.58 0.37 -8.50
C THR A 93 15.88 -0.63 -7.58
N SER A 94 15.46 -1.77 -8.12
CA SER A 94 14.70 -2.83 -7.43
C SER A 94 15.40 -3.41 -6.20
N ILE A 95 16.73 -3.46 -6.19
CA ILE A 95 17.49 -3.96 -5.04
C ILE A 95 17.38 -3.03 -3.81
N GLN A 96 17.13 -1.73 -4.03
CA GLN A 96 16.96 -0.75 -2.97
C GLN A 96 15.54 -0.78 -2.37
N ARG A 97 14.59 -1.39 -3.08
CA ARG A 97 13.21 -1.52 -2.58
C ARG A 97 13.17 -2.52 -1.42
N PRO A 98 12.38 -2.28 -0.37
CA PRO A 98 12.15 -3.28 0.67
C PRO A 98 11.43 -4.51 0.12
N THR A 99 11.39 -5.59 0.90
CA THR A 99 10.48 -6.72 0.65
C THR A 99 9.08 -6.37 1.15
N MET A 100 8.03 -7.03 0.63
CA MET A 100 6.66 -6.78 1.11
C MET A 100 6.49 -7.10 2.59
N SER A 101 7.25 -8.06 3.13
CA SER A 101 7.28 -8.35 4.57
C SER A 101 7.78 -7.18 5.41
N VAL A 102 8.83 -6.47 4.95
CA VAL A 102 9.35 -5.27 5.62
C VAL A 102 8.34 -4.12 5.49
N VAL A 103 7.77 -3.92 4.31
CA VAL A 103 6.72 -2.91 4.08
C VAL A 103 5.54 -3.11 5.04
N LEU A 104 5.05 -4.34 5.18
CA LEU A 104 3.97 -4.68 6.11
C LEU A 104 4.35 -4.40 7.57
N ALA A 105 5.57 -4.74 7.98
CA ALA A 105 6.04 -4.50 9.34
C ALA A 105 6.10 -3.01 9.66
N GLU A 106 6.59 -2.19 8.73
CA GLU A 106 6.68 -0.74 8.88
C GLU A 106 5.30 -0.07 8.89
N LEU A 107 4.38 -0.50 8.01
CA LEU A 107 3.00 0.01 8.00
C LEU A 107 2.23 -0.34 9.28
N LYS A 108 2.49 -1.52 9.87
CA LYS A 108 1.95 -1.87 11.20
C LYS A 108 2.45 -0.92 12.29
N GLN A 109 3.66 -0.38 12.16
CA GLN A 109 4.15 0.63 13.09
C GLN A 109 3.48 1.98 12.87
N CYS A 110 3.27 2.43 11.62
CA CYS A 110 2.45 3.62 11.32
C CYS A 110 1.07 3.50 11.96
N PHE A 111 0.40 2.36 11.76
CA PHE A 111 -0.93 2.13 12.33
C PHE A 111 -0.94 2.22 13.86
N LYS A 112 0.10 1.75 14.54
CA LYS A 112 0.21 1.87 16.01
C LYS A 112 0.34 3.32 16.49
N MET A 113 0.89 4.21 15.68
CA MET A 113 1.03 5.63 16.02
C MET A 113 -0.31 6.37 15.96
N GLU A 114 -1.22 5.93 15.09
CA GLU A 114 -2.60 6.46 14.99
C GLU A 114 -3.51 5.97 16.12
N LEU A 115 -3.14 4.88 16.80
CA LEU A 115 -3.92 4.39 17.93
C LEU A 115 -3.70 5.32 19.13
N PRO A 116 -4.77 5.77 19.81
CA PRO A 116 -4.61 6.55 21.02
C PRO A 116 -3.78 5.74 22.02
N SER A 117 -2.73 6.36 22.57
CA SER A 117 -1.85 5.78 23.58
C SER A 117 -2.67 5.18 24.71
N GLN A 118 -2.84 3.85 24.74
CA GLN A 118 -3.35 3.17 25.92
C GLN A 118 -2.25 3.15 26.98
N ASN A 119 -2.13 4.22 27.76
CA ASN A 119 -1.40 4.18 29.03
C ASN A 119 -2.40 4.09 30.20
N HIS A 120 -2.52 2.87 30.71
CA HIS A 120 -2.99 2.40 32.02
C HIS A 120 -4.41 2.75 32.54
N ILE A 121 -5.32 1.75 32.46
CA ILE A 121 -5.97 1.15 33.64
C ILE A 121 -5.99 -0.38 33.46
N PHE A 122 -5.51 -1.12 34.46
CA PHE A 122 -5.56 -2.58 34.57
C PHE A 122 -7.01 -3.13 34.63
N VAL A 123 -7.11 -4.46 34.47
CA VAL A 123 -8.29 -5.36 34.61
C VAL A 123 -9.00 -5.61 33.27
N ASP A 124 -9.07 -6.81 32.67
CA ASP A 124 -8.94 -8.18 33.17
C ASP A 124 -8.41 -9.12 32.07
N SER A 125 -7.78 -10.21 32.49
CA SER A 125 -7.28 -11.30 31.67
C SER A 125 -8.46 -12.07 31.09
N ARG A 126 -8.72 -11.93 29.78
CA ARG A 126 -9.50 -12.95 29.04
C ARG A 126 -8.67 -13.50 27.89
N PRO A 127 -8.47 -14.83 27.80
CA PRO A 127 -7.71 -15.42 26.73
C PRO A 127 -8.51 -15.35 25.42
N ARG A 128 -7.80 -14.87 24.40
CA ARG A 128 -7.94 -15.09 22.95
C ARG A 128 -8.98 -16.14 22.55
N GLN A 129 -10.04 -15.72 21.83
CA GLN A 129 -10.76 -16.65 20.95
C GLN A 129 -10.31 -16.48 19.50
N ASN A 130 -10.22 -17.63 18.84
CA ASN A 130 -9.29 -17.95 17.79
C ASN A 130 -9.84 -17.67 16.39
N TYR A 131 -8.97 -17.13 15.54
CA TYR A 131 -9.12 -16.92 14.09
C TYR A 131 -9.26 -18.22 13.25
N THR A 132 -9.55 -19.37 13.87
CA THR A 132 -9.46 -20.70 13.22
C THR A 132 -10.82 -21.34 12.91
N GLU A 133 -11.95 -20.76 13.29
CA GLU A 133 -13.27 -21.38 13.03
C GLU A 133 -13.79 -21.17 11.60
N PHE A 134 -13.22 -20.26 10.80
CA PHE A 134 -13.66 -20.05 9.41
C PHE A 134 -13.09 -21.04 8.38
N TYR A 135 -12.07 -21.84 8.76
CA TYR A 135 -11.41 -22.78 7.84
C TYR A 135 -11.92 -24.23 7.94
N SER A 136 -12.83 -24.55 8.87
CA SER A 136 -13.31 -25.92 9.08
C SER A 136 -14.65 -26.26 8.43
N SER A 137 -15.24 -25.36 7.62
CA SER A 137 -16.51 -25.64 6.92
C SER A 137 -16.39 -25.82 5.40
N SER A 138 -15.18 -26.09 4.87
CA SER A 138 -15.08 -26.56 3.48
C SER A 138 -15.42 -28.05 3.41
N GLU A 139 -16.64 -28.36 2.94
CA GLU A 139 -16.95 -29.69 2.43
C GLU A 139 -15.94 -30.10 1.34
N PRO A 140 -15.55 -31.39 1.25
CA PRO A 140 -14.64 -31.85 0.21
C PRO A 140 -15.34 -31.77 -1.16
N TYR A 141 -14.78 -30.94 -2.05
CA TYR A 141 -15.21 -30.85 -3.44
C TYR A 141 -14.88 -32.18 -4.14
N SER A 142 -15.88 -33.02 -4.36
CA SER A 142 -15.79 -34.18 -5.23
C SER A 142 -15.60 -33.70 -6.68
N MET A 143 -14.49 -34.08 -7.30
CA MET A 143 -14.26 -33.89 -8.73
C MET A 143 -15.13 -34.86 -9.53
N ASP A 144 -16.33 -34.43 -9.89
CA ASP A 144 -17.05 -35.05 -11.00
C ASP A 144 -16.52 -34.49 -12.33
N SER A 145 -16.08 -35.41 -13.18
CA SER A 145 -15.50 -35.12 -14.48
C SER A 145 -16.62 -34.93 -15.51
N ASP A 146 -17.37 -33.82 -15.44
CA ASP A 146 -18.06 -33.30 -16.63
C ASP A 146 -18.62 -31.88 -16.46
N SER A 147 -18.49 -31.11 -17.53
CA SER A 147 -18.98 -29.74 -17.76
C SER A 147 -18.12 -28.57 -17.26
N MET A 148 -17.38 -28.00 -18.22
CA MET A 148 -16.61 -26.77 -18.08
C MET A 148 -17.47 -25.62 -18.65
N THR A 149 -18.09 -24.79 -17.79
CA THR A 149 -18.63 -23.48 -18.23
C THR A 149 -18.65 -22.50 -17.06
N TYR A 150 -17.75 -21.52 -17.08
CA TYR A 150 -17.77 -20.38 -16.16
C TYR A 150 -18.36 -19.15 -16.87
N PRO A 151 -19.40 -18.48 -16.33
CA PRO A 151 -19.86 -17.20 -16.86
C PRO A 151 -19.09 -16.03 -16.22
N PHE A 152 -18.56 -15.14 -17.06
CA PHE A 152 -18.07 -13.81 -16.65
C PHE A 152 -19.26 -12.85 -16.45
N PRO A 153 -19.32 -12.05 -15.37
CA PRO A 153 -20.29 -10.96 -15.25
C PRO A 153 -19.87 -9.74 -16.10
N ARG A 154 -20.84 -9.11 -16.77
CA ARG A 154 -20.73 -7.75 -17.33
C ARG A 154 -21.03 -6.70 -16.27
#